data_AF-A0A833FXX1-F1
#
_entry.id   AF-A0A833FXX1-F1
#
_cell.length_a   1.000
_cell.length_b   1.000
_cell.length_c   1.000
_cell.angle_alpha   90.00
_cell.angle_beta   90.00
_cell.angle_gamma   90.00
#
_symmetry.space_group_name_H-M   'P 1'
#
loop_
_entity.id
_entity.type
_entity.pdbx_description
1 polymer ?
#
loop_
_entity_poly.entity_id
_entity_poly.type
_entity_poly.pdbx_seq_one_letter_code
_entity_poly.pdbx_strand_id
1 'polypeptide(L)'
;MDLVWIWGEAFLRWLHVIAGIAWIGSSFYFVHLDLSLTREGPLPDKANGEAWQVHGGGFYHMVKYLVAPPGLPSELTWFKWEAYATWISGFVLFAAIYYAGAELYLIDQGVRALSPWSATLISIGGFILGWAVYDGLCRSPLGDSETVLAAVGFLFLLALAYGFSLLFSGRGAFMQMGAIIGTIMAANVLMVIIPGQRQVVAALQAGKEPDPVHGKRGKQRSVHNN
;
A
#
# COMPACT_ATOMS: atom_id res chain seq x y z
N MET A 1 21.11 -5.62 -26.89
CA MET A 1 19.71 -5.61 -26.39
C MET A 1 18.82 -5.48 -27.60
N ASP A 2 17.79 -6.32 -27.71
CA ASP A 2 16.84 -6.21 -28.81
C ASP A 2 15.93 -4.98 -28.63
N LEU A 3 15.35 -4.50 -29.74
CA LEU A 3 14.51 -3.30 -29.75
C LEU A 3 13.26 -3.48 -28.86
N VAL A 4 12.76 -4.71 -28.77
CA VAL A 4 11.59 -5.08 -27.97
C VAL A 4 11.85 -4.87 -26.48
N TRP A 5 13.01 -5.29 -25.98
CA TRP A 5 13.40 -5.12 -24.58
C TRP A 5 13.49 -3.65 -24.19
N ILE A 6 14.11 -2.81 -25.03
CA ILE A 6 14.29 -1.39 -24.75
C ILE A 6 12.93 -0.69 -24.63
N TRP A 7 12.04 -0.90 -25.59
CA TRP A 7 10.70 -0.30 -25.55
C TRP A 7 9.82 -0.90 -24.45
N GLY A 8 9.93 -2.20 -24.21
CA GLY A 8 9.22 -2.88 -23.12
C GLY A 8 9.63 -2.35 -21.75
N GLU A 9 10.92 -2.18 -21.50
CA GLU A 9 11.43 -1.58 -20.26
C GLU A 9 10.95 -0.13 -20.09
N ALA A 10 11.04 0.69 -21.14
CA ALA A 10 10.57 2.07 -21.10
C ALA A 10 9.07 2.15 -20.81
N PHE A 11 8.26 1.30 -21.46
CA PHE A 11 6.83 1.19 -21.20
C PHE A 11 6.54 0.80 -19.75
N LEU A 12 7.19 -0.23 -19.22
CA LEU A 12 7.00 -0.68 -17.83
C LEU A 12 7.37 0.41 -16.83
N ARG A 13 8.45 1.16 -17.06
CA ARG A 13 8.83 2.31 -16.23
C ARG A 13 7.74 3.37 -16.20
N TRP A 14 7.27 3.80 -17.36
CA TRP A 14 6.23 4.83 -17.44
C TRP A 14 4.90 4.35 -16.88
N LEU A 15 4.52 3.11 -17.13
CA LEU A 15 3.34 2.50 -16.53
C LEU A 15 3.42 2.52 -15.01
N HIS A 16 4.56 2.11 -14.44
CA HIS A 16 4.75 2.09 -12.99
C HIS A 16 4.74 3.49 -12.38
N VAL A 17 5.40 4.46 -13.01
CA VAL A 17 5.39 5.87 -12.57
C VAL A 17 3.98 6.44 -12.58
N ILE A 18 3.22 6.24 -13.66
CA ILE A 18 1.84 6.74 -13.78
C ILE A 18 0.94 6.08 -12.73
N ALA A 19 1.04 4.76 -12.55
CA ALA A 19 0.30 4.04 -11.52
C ALA A 19 0.64 4.56 -10.11
N GLY A 20 1.93 4.76 -9.83
CA GLY A 20 2.40 5.34 -8.57
C GLY A 20 1.86 6.75 -8.32
N ILE A 21 1.83 7.61 -9.34
CA ILE A 21 1.24 8.96 -9.24
C ILE A 21 -0.27 8.86 -8.91
N ALA A 22 -1.01 7.98 -9.59
CA ALA A 22 -2.44 7.81 -9.32
C ALA A 22 -2.70 7.30 -7.89
N TRP A 23 -1.88 6.36 -7.41
CA TRP A 23 -2.00 5.83 -6.07
C TRP A 23 -1.62 6.83 -4.97
N ILE A 24 -0.49 7.53 -5.11
CA ILE A 24 -0.08 8.56 -4.14
C ILE A 24 -1.07 9.72 -4.16
N GLY A 25 -1.52 10.14 -5.35
CA GLY A 25 -2.52 11.21 -5.50
C GLY A 25 -3.86 10.89 -4.85
N SER A 26 -4.38 9.66 -5.04
CA SER A 26 -5.60 9.22 -4.35
C SER A 26 -5.42 9.16 -2.83
N SER A 27 -4.25 8.73 -2.35
CA SER A 27 -3.95 8.68 -0.92
C SER A 27 -3.96 10.08 -0.29
N PHE A 28 -3.29 11.07 -0.90
CA PHE A 28 -3.34 12.46 -0.43
C PHE A 28 -4.75 13.06 -0.51
N TYR A 29 -5.50 12.75 -1.56
CA TYR A 29 -6.88 13.21 -1.68
C TYR A 29 -7.74 12.70 -0.51
N PHE A 30 -7.67 11.40 -0.17
CA PHE A 30 -8.44 10.86 0.94
C PHE A 30 -7.99 11.35 2.31
N VAL A 31 -6.68 11.54 2.53
CA VAL A 31 -6.17 12.18 3.76
C VAL A 31 -6.71 13.60 3.89
N HIS A 32 -6.63 14.40 2.82
CA HIS A 32 -7.18 15.75 2.80
C HIS A 32 -8.70 15.76 3.04
N LEU A 33 -9.46 14.90 2.35
CA LEU A 33 -10.90 14.77 2.54
C LEU A 33 -11.24 14.44 4.00
N ASP A 34 -10.57 13.46 4.60
CA ASP A 34 -10.81 13.06 5.98
C ASP A 34 -10.51 14.17 6.99
N LEU A 35 -9.46 14.97 6.74
CA LEU A 35 -9.10 16.12 7.58
C LEU A 35 -10.01 17.33 7.36
N SER A 36 -10.72 17.39 6.23
CA SER A 36 -11.60 18.51 5.86
C SER A 36 -13.05 18.31 6.30
N LEU A 37 -13.39 17.17 6.91
CA LEU A 37 -14.75 16.89 7.37
C LEU A 37 -15.14 17.83 8.51
N THR A 38 -16.25 18.56 8.34
CA THR A 38 -16.86 19.38 9.38
C THR A 38 -18.12 18.71 9.93
N ARG A 39 -18.54 19.16 11.12
CA ARG A 39 -19.81 18.76 11.75
C ARG A 39 -20.76 19.94 11.95
N GLU A 40 -20.55 20.98 11.16
CA GLU A 40 -21.30 22.23 11.27
C GLU A 40 -22.59 22.13 10.46
N GLY A 41 -23.73 22.43 11.07
CA GLY A 41 -25.02 22.40 10.40
C GLY A 41 -25.78 21.07 10.53
N PRO A 42 -26.94 20.94 9.85
CA PRO A 42 -27.77 19.75 9.92
C PRO A 42 -27.14 18.61 9.12
N LEU A 43 -26.43 17.72 9.81
CA LEU A 43 -25.89 16.49 9.22
C LEU A 43 -27.00 15.44 9.00
N PRO A 44 -26.92 14.63 7.94
CA PRO A 44 -27.77 13.45 7.80
C PRO A 44 -27.65 12.49 8.98
N ASP A 45 -28.71 11.74 9.27
CA ASP A 45 -28.73 10.75 10.34
C ASP A 45 -27.53 9.79 10.23
N LYS A 46 -26.81 9.64 11.36
CA LYS A 46 -25.62 8.78 11.51
C LYS A 46 -24.36 9.22 10.73
N ALA A 47 -24.39 10.39 10.09
CA ALA A 47 -23.19 10.96 9.47
C ALA A 47 -22.15 11.32 10.54
N ASN A 48 -20.88 11.06 10.23
CA ASN A 48 -19.76 11.46 11.07
C ASN A 48 -19.28 12.88 10.75
N GLY A 49 -19.53 13.36 9.54
CA GLY A 49 -19.17 14.69 9.07
C GLY A 49 -19.38 14.79 7.57
N GLU A 50 -19.25 16.01 7.05
CA GLU A 50 -19.39 16.32 5.64
C GLU A 50 -18.26 17.20 5.12
N ALA A 51 -18.03 17.16 3.81
CA ALA A 51 -17.14 18.07 3.12
C ALA A 51 -17.78 18.52 1.80
N TRP A 52 -17.70 19.82 1.55
CA TRP A 52 -18.10 20.43 0.28
C TRP A 52 -16.84 20.70 -0.56
N GLN A 53 -16.83 20.21 -1.79
CA GLN A 53 -15.72 20.39 -2.72
C GLN A 53 -16.21 20.96 -4.05
N VAL A 54 -15.39 21.76 -4.72
CA VAL A 54 -15.66 22.27 -6.06
C VAL A 54 -14.62 21.74 -7.03
N HIS A 55 -15.07 21.12 -8.13
CA HIS A 55 -14.18 20.67 -9.20
C HIS A 55 -14.95 20.52 -10.51
N GLY A 56 -14.28 20.77 -11.65
CA GLY A 56 -14.89 20.59 -12.98
C GLY A 56 -16.14 21.45 -13.23
N GLY A 57 -16.28 22.58 -12.53
CA GLY A 57 -17.44 23.47 -12.65
C GLY A 57 -18.68 23.07 -11.84
N GLY A 58 -18.58 22.04 -10.98
CA GLY A 58 -19.67 21.59 -10.11
C GLY A 58 -19.28 21.47 -8.64
N PHE A 59 -20.25 21.13 -7.80
CA PHE A 59 -20.10 20.97 -6.36
C PHE A 59 -20.34 19.51 -5.95
N TYR A 60 -19.48 18.99 -5.09
CA TYR A 60 -19.58 17.67 -4.47
C TYR A 60 -19.93 17.85 -3.00
N HIS A 61 -20.96 17.14 -2.55
CA HIS A 61 -21.30 17.02 -1.12
C HIS A 61 -20.94 15.61 -0.66
N MET A 62 -19.82 15.50 0.03
CA MET A 62 -19.30 14.24 0.51
C MET A 62 -19.71 14.06 1.97
N VAL A 63 -20.49 13.02 2.27
CA VAL A 63 -20.90 12.69 3.63
C VAL A 63 -20.24 11.38 4.05
N LYS A 64 -19.46 11.41 5.14
CA LYS A 64 -18.78 10.22 5.66
C LYS A 64 -19.59 9.59 6.78
N TYR A 65 -19.84 8.28 6.67
CA TYR A 65 -20.49 7.49 7.71
C TYR A 65 -19.47 6.53 8.33
N LEU A 66 -19.43 6.45 9.66
CA LEU A 66 -18.65 5.43 10.37
C LEU A 66 -19.49 4.19 10.74
N VAL A 67 -20.80 4.30 10.59
CA VAL A 67 -21.80 3.25 10.84
C VAL A 67 -22.72 3.14 9.63
N ALA A 68 -23.68 2.21 9.67
CA ALA A 68 -24.67 2.03 8.60
C ALA A 68 -25.35 3.34 8.21
N PRO A 69 -25.22 3.84 6.97
CA PRO A 69 -26.06 4.93 6.50
C PRO A 69 -27.53 4.47 6.43
N PRO A 70 -28.51 5.39 6.47
CA PRO A 70 -29.92 5.05 6.33
C PRO A 70 -30.26 4.29 5.04
N GLY A 71 -29.50 4.53 3.97
CA GLY A 71 -29.56 3.75 2.73
C GLY A 71 -28.17 3.56 2.15
N LEU A 72 -27.71 2.31 2.06
CA LEU A 72 -26.47 1.96 1.38
C LEU A 72 -26.78 1.65 -0.10
N PRO A 73 -26.16 2.34 -1.07
CA PRO A 73 -26.38 2.06 -2.48
C PRO A 73 -25.90 0.64 -2.84
N SER A 74 -26.51 0.05 -3.89
CA SER A 74 -26.13 -1.27 -4.40
C SER A 74 -24.74 -1.29 -5.03
N GLU A 75 -24.32 -0.15 -5.59
CA GLU A 75 -23.02 0.02 -6.22
C GLU A 75 -22.12 0.89 -5.35
N LEU A 76 -20.91 0.40 -5.10
CA LEU A 76 -19.88 1.10 -4.34
C LEU A 76 -18.59 1.13 -5.18
N THR A 77 -17.93 2.29 -5.21
CA THR A 77 -16.61 2.44 -5.82
C THR A 77 -15.53 1.99 -4.83
N TRP A 78 -14.66 1.09 -5.28
CA TRP A 78 -13.59 0.51 -4.46
C TRP A 78 -12.23 1.02 -4.92
N PHE A 79 -11.59 1.85 -4.11
CA PHE A 79 -10.24 2.36 -4.34
C PHE A 79 -9.20 1.30 -3.94
N LYS A 80 -8.87 0.44 -4.90
CA LYS A 80 -7.91 -0.66 -4.75
C LYS A 80 -6.98 -0.80 -5.95
N TRP A 81 -7.44 -0.37 -7.11
CA TRP A 81 -6.76 -0.61 -8.37
C TRP A 81 -5.50 0.22 -8.51
N GLU A 82 -5.47 1.39 -7.90
CA GLU A 82 -4.31 2.28 -7.87
C GLU A 82 -3.15 1.58 -7.17
N ALA A 83 -3.39 1.00 -5.98
CA ALA A 83 -2.39 0.23 -5.24
C ALA A 83 -1.99 -1.06 -5.99
N TYR A 84 -2.97 -1.80 -6.53
CA TYR A 84 -2.70 -3.06 -7.22
C TYR A 84 -1.92 -2.86 -8.52
N ALA A 85 -2.31 -1.89 -9.35
CA ALA A 85 -1.63 -1.57 -10.59
C ALA A 85 -0.21 -1.07 -10.32
N THR A 86 -0.01 -0.25 -9.28
CA THR A 86 1.33 0.20 -8.87
C THR A 86 2.22 -0.98 -8.49
N TRP A 87 1.72 -1.89 -7.66
CA TRP A 87 2.50 -3.05 -7.23
C TRP A 87 2.79 -4.01 -8.37
N ILE A 88 1.78 -4.37 -9.19
CA ILE A 88 1.97 -5.29 -10.32
C ILE A 88 2.99 -4.72 -11.30
N SER A 89 2.81 -3.47 -11.72
CA SER A 89 3.74 -2.81 -12.64
C SER A 89 5.15 -2.68 -12.04
N GLY A 90 5.25 -2.36 -10.75
CA GLY A 90 6.52 -2.22 -10.04
C GLY A 90 7.25 -3.54 -9.87
N PHE A 91 6.54 -4.61 -9.50
CA PHE A 91 7.12 -5.94 -9.37
C PHE A 91 7.59 -6.49 -10.72
N VAL A 92 6.78 -6.33 -11.77
CA VAL A 92 7.18 -6.73 -13.13
C VAL A 92 8.41 -5.95 -13.59
N LEU A 93 8.45 -4.63 -13.35
CA LEU A 93 9.61 -3.79 -13.65
C LEU A 93 10.84 -4.20 -12.83
N PHE A 94 10.66 -4.48 -11.54
CA PHE A 94 11.73 -4.95 -10.66
C PHE A 94 12.30 -6.28 -11.14
N ALA A 95 11.44 -7.25 -11.46
CA ALA A 95 11.86 -8.54 -12.00
C ALA A 95 12.58 -8.40 -13.35
N ALA A 96 12.07 -7.57 -14.25
CA ALA A 96 12.69 -7.32 -15.54
C ALA A 96 14.10 -6.75 -15.40
N ILE A 97 14.34 -5.84 -14.45
CA ILE A 97 15.67 -5.22 -14.29
C ILE A 97 16.57 -6.04 -13.36
N TYR A 98 16.11 -6.33 -12.14
CA TYR A 98 16.93 -6.86 -11.05
C TYR A 98 17.00 -8.38 -11.02
N TYR A 99 16.07 -9.10 -11.64
CA TYR A 99 16.18 -10.56 -11.76
C TYR A 99 16.76 -10.98 -13.10
N ALA A 100 16.27 -10.44 -14.22
CA ALA A 100 16.83 -10.76 -15.53
C ALA A 100 18.27 -10.22 -15.70
N GLY A 101 18.59 -9.09 -15.06
CA GLY A 101 19.93 -8.50 -15.02
C GLY A 101 20.63 -8.62 -13.66
N ALA A 102 20.37 -9.69 -12.90
CA ALA A 102 20.82 -9.82 -11.50
C ALA A 102 22.33 -9.63 -11.30
N GLU A 103 23.16 -10.17 -12.21
CA GLU A 103 24.62 -10.05 -12.12
C GLU A 103 25.11 -8.60 -12.18
N LEU A 104 24.38 -7.73 -12.89
CA LEU A 104 24.75 -6.32 -13.07
C LEU A 104 24.08 -5.41 -12.06
N TYR A 105 22.82 -5.68 -11.69
CA TYR A 105 22.00 -4.74 -10.93
C TYR A 105 21.76 -5.15 -9.48
N LEU A 106 21.70 -6.45 -9.19
CA LEU A 106 21.33 -6.95 -7.86
C LEU A 106 22.56 -7.43 -7.06
N ILE A 107 23.51 -8.09 -7.73
CA ILE A 107 24.67 -8.73 -7.10
C ILE A 107 25.89 -7.82 -7.17
N ASP A 108 26.68 -7.82 -6.10
CA ASP A 108 28.04 -7.29 -6.08
C ASP A 108 28.97 -8.35 -5.49
N GLN A 109 29.90 -8.86 -6.31
CA GLN A 109 30.84 -9.90 -5.91
C GLN A 109 31.78 -9.46 -4.78
N GLY A 110 32.01 -8.14 -4.62
CA GLY A 110 32.80 -7.57 -3.53
C GLY A 110 32.03 -7.47 -2.20
N VAL A 111 30.70 -7.42 -2.24
CA VAL A 111 29.84 -7.50 -1.05
C VAL A 111 29.61 -8.96 -0.69
N ARG A 112 29.06 -9.74 -1.64
CA ARG A 112 28.83 -11.16 -1.46
C ARG A 112 28.72 -11.89 -2.80
N ALA A 113 29.51 -12.94 -2.96
CA ALA A 113 29.48 -13.81 -4.12
C ALA A 113 28.22 -14.71 -4.12
N LEU A 114 27.09 -14.14 -4.52
CA LEU A 114 25.82 -14.85 -4.72
C LEU A 114 25.68 -15.26 -6.19
N SER A 115 25.01 -16.39 -6.42
CA SER A 115 24.50 -16.73 -7.75
C SER A 115 23.21 -15.96 -8.05
N PRO A 116 22.87 -15.71 -9.33
CA PRO A 116 21.62 -15.05 -9.73
C PRO A 116 20.34 -15.66 -9.13
N TRP A 117 20.27 -16.99 -9.09
CA TRP A 117 19.11 -17.68 -8.52
C TRP A 117 19.00 -17.47 -7.01
N SER A 118 20.13 -17.53 -6.28
CA SER A 118 20.13 -17.37 -4.83
C SER A 118 19.78 -15.94 -4.43
N ALA A 119 20.32 -14.94 -5.14
CA ALA A 119 19.98 -13.54 -4.95
C ALA A 119 18.49 -13.28 -5.20
N THR A 120 17.93 -13.85 -6.27
CA THR A 120 16.49 -13.76 -6.57
C THR A 120 15.63 -14.37 -5.46
N LEU A 121 15.97 -15.57 -4.97
CA LEU A 121 15.21 -16.21 -3.89
C LEU A 121 15.29 -15.43 -2.57
N ILE A 122 16.45 -14.89 -2.24
CA ILE A 122 16.62 -14.01 -1.07
C ILE A 122 15.75 -12.76 -1.21
N SER A 123 15.70 -12.15 -2.39
CA SER A 123 14.87 -10.98 -2.67
C SER A 123 13.36 -11.29 -2.54
N ILE A 124 12.89 -12.40 -3.13
CA ILE A 124 11.50 -12.87 -2.99
C ILE A 124 11.17 -13.18 -1.52
N GLY A 125 12.06 -13.89 -0.84
CA GLY A 125 11.95 -14.17 0.60
C GLY A 125 11.87 -12.88 1.41
N GLY A 126 12.62 -11.84 1.01
CA GLY A 126 12.57 -10.50 1.58
C GLY A 126 11.20 -9.84 1.48
N PHE A 127 10.50 -9.97 0.35
CA PHE A 127 9.14 -9.46 0.21
C PHE A 127 8.16 -10.15 1.16
N ILE A 128 8.22 -11.48 1.21
CA ILE A 128 7.33 -12.30 2.04
C ILE A 128 7.60 -12.06 3.52
N LEU A 129 8.87 -12.11 3.93
CA LEU A 129 9.29 -11.88 5.31
C LEU A 129 9.00 -10.44 5.73
N GLY A 130 9.28 -9.47 4.85
CA GLY A 130 9.01 -8.05 5.05
C GLY A 130 7.55 -7.81 5.46
N TRP A 131 6.63 -8.32 4.66
CA TRP A 131 5.20 -8.21 4.95
C TRP A 131 4.77 -9.05 6.16
N ALA A 132 5.23 -10.29 6.29
CA ALA A 132 4.81 -11.16 7.39
C ALA A 132 5.23 -10.62 8.76
N VAL A 133 6.45 -10.10 8.88
CA VAL A 133 6.93 -9.47 10.12
C VAL A 133 6.14 -8.19 10.40
N TYR A 134 5.96 -7.34 9.39
CA TYR A 134 5.15 -6.13 9.53
C TYR A 134 3.69 -6.44 9.94
N ASP A 135 3.03 -7.41 9.31
CA ASP A 135 1.68 -7.83 9.70
C ASP A 135 1.63 -8.33 11.14
N GLY A 136 2.63 -9.13 11.53
CA GLY A 136 2.81 -9.59 12.90
C GLY A 136 2.95 -8.44 13.90
N LEU A 137 3.78 -7.44 13.60
CA LEU A 137 3.97 -6.26 14.44
C LEU A 137 2.66 -5.51 14.68
N CYS A 138 1.91 -5.23 13.62
CA CYS A 138 0.64 -4.50 13.72
C CYS A 138 -0.46 -5.29 14.43
N ARG A 139 -0.40 -6.63 14.43
CA ARG A 139 -1.34 -7.51 15.16
C ARG A 139 -0.92 -7.79 16.60
N SER A 140 0.32 -7.45 16.95
CA SER A 140 0.84 -7.57 18.31
C SER A 140 0.36 -6.42 19.21
N PRO A 141 0.62 -6.46 20.53
CA PRO A 141 0.33 -5.33 21.43
C PRO A 141 1.02 -4.02 21.04
N LEU A 142 2.08 -4.07 20.23
CA LEU A 142 2.71 -2.86 19.68
C LEU A 142 1.73 -2.08 18.78
N GLY A 143 0.81 -2.78 18.12
CA GLY A 143 -0.20 -2.19 17.26
C GLY A 143 -1.25 -1.35 17.98
N ASP A 144 -1.34 -1.43 19.32
CA ASP A 144 -2.25 -0.60 20.11
C ASP A 144 -1.74 0.85 20.25
N SER A 145 -0.48 1.10 19.91
CA SER A 145 0.13 2.45 19.90
C SER A 145 0.77 2.75 18.55
N GLU A 146 0.18 3.70 17.81
CA GLU A 146 0.68 4.13 16.51
C GLU A 146 2.13 4.61 16.56
N THR A 147 2.52 5.33 17.61
CA THR A 147 3.89 5.85 17.78
C THR A 147 4.89 4.73 18.03
N VAL A 148 4.56 3.77 18.89
CA VAL A 148 5.44 2.63 19.17
C VAL A 148 5.58 1.75 17.94
N LEU A 149 4.46 1.46 17.26
CA LEU A 149 4.46 0.68 16.03
C LEU A 149 5.30 1.36 14.93
N ALA A 150 5.18 2.69 14.77
CA ALA A 150 5.99 3.44 13.81
C ALA A 150 7.49 3.39 14.15
N ALA A 151 7.86 3.57 15.42
CA ALA A 151 9.25 3.50 15.86
C ALA A 151 9.86 2.10 15.65
N VAL A 152 9.14 1.04 16.04
CA VAL A 152 9.57 -0.35 15.83
C VAL A 152 9.60 -0.70 14.34
N GLY A 153 8.62 -0.26 13.57
CA GLY A 153 8.58 -0.43 12.12
C GLY A 153 9.76 0.23 11.43
N PHE A 154 10.14 1.45 11.84
CA PHE A 154 11.33 2.13 11.34
C PHE A 154 12.62 1.36 11.66
N LEU A 155 12.79 0.90 12.91
CA LEU A 155 13.94 0.06 13.27
C LEU A 155 13.98 -1.25 12.47
N PHE A 156 12.82 -1.86 12.21
CA PHE A 156 12.71 -3.04 11.36
C PHE A 156 13.16 -2.75 9.92
N LEU A 157 12.72 -1.64 9.32
CA LEU A 157 13.16 -1.23 7.99
C LEU A 157 14.66 -0.92 7.94
N LEU A 158 15.23 -0.31 8.98
CA LEU A 158 16.68 -0.12 9.09
C LEU A 158 17.44 -1.45 9.18
N ALA A 159 16.94 -2.40 9.96
CA ALA A 159 17.54 -3.72 10.07
C ALA A 159 17.50 -4.48 8.73
N LEU A 160 16.38 -4.39 8.00
CA LEU A 160 16.27 -4.94 6.65
C LEU A 160 17.25 -4.25 5.68
N ALA A 161 17.30 -2.92 5.68
CA ALA A 161 18.18 -2.15 4.81
C ALA A 161 19.65 -2.52 5.04
N TYR A 162 20.05 -2.61 6.32
CA TYR A 162 21.38 -3.08 6.70
C TYR A 162 21.61 -4.53 6.24
N GLY A 163 20.67 -5.43 6.51
CA GLY A 163 20.75 -6.83 6.08
C GLY A 163 20.94 -6.99 4.57
N PHE A 164 20.16 -6.27 3.75
CA PHE A 164 20.31 -6.29 2.30
C PHE A 164 21.59 -5.62 1.83
N SER A 165 22.11 -4.60 2.53
CA SER A 165 23.41 -3.98 2.21
C SER A 165 24.59 -4.95 2.36
N LEU A 166 24.42 -6.01 3.16
CA LEU A 166 25.41 -7.08 3.34
C LEU A 166 25.26 -8.23 2.31
N LEU A 167 24.23 -8.18 1.46
CA LEU A 167 23.88 -9.26 0.54
C LEU A 167 23.88 -8.82 -0.92
N PHE A 168 23.40 -7.61 -1.19
CA PHE A 168 23.20 -7.07 -2.54
C PHE A 168 24.13 -5.89 -2.81
N SER A 169 24.23 -5.51 -4.09
CA SER A 169 24.85 -4.25 -4.48
C SER A 169 24.11 -3.08 -3.80
N GLY A 170 24.78 -1.94 -3.60
CA GLY A 170 24.15 -0.76 -2.98
C GLY A 170 22.86 -0.33 -3.70
N ARG A 171 22.87 -0.40 -5.05
CA ARG A 171 21.69 -0.14 -5.89
C ARG A 171 20.60 -1.21 -5.71
N GLY A 172 20.98 -2.48 -5.69
CA GLY A 172 20.07 -3.60 -5.49
C GLY A 172 19.38 -3.54 -4.12
N ALA A 173 20.14 -3.29 -3.05
CA ALA A 173 19.63 -3.13 -1.70
C ALA A 173 18.65 -1.95 -1.58
N PHE A 174 19.00 -0.78 -2.15
CA PHE A 174 18.11 0.39 -2.15
C PHE A 174 16.78 0.10 -2.84
N MET A 175 16.81 -0.53 -4.01
CA MET A 175 15.61 -0.85 -4.77
C MET A 175 14.79 -1.97 -4.13
N GLN A 176 15.45 -2.94 -3.52
CA GLN A 176 14.79 -3.98 -2.73
C GLN A 176 13.97 -3.36 -1.59
N MET A 177 14.52 -2.38 -0.88
CA MET A 177 13.81 -1.71 0.21
C MET A 177 12.57 -0.96 -0.29
N GLY A 178 12.69 -0.20 -1.38
CA GLY A 178 11.53 0.46 -1.99
C GLY A 178 10.44 -0.55 -2.41
N ALA A 179 10.85 -1.66 -3.02
CA ALA A 179 9.93 -2.72 -3.43
C ALA A 179 9.27 -3.45 -2.23
N ILE A 180 9.99 -3.63 -1.11
CA ILE A 180 9.41 -4.20 0.12
C ILE A 180 8.36 -3.28 0.71
N ILE A 181 8.67 -1.98 0.82
CA ILE A 181 7.71 -0.99 1.34
C ILE A 181 6.45 -0.97 0.45
N GLY A 182 6.63 -0.90 -0.88
CA GLY A 182 5.53 -0.99 -1.85
C GLY A 182 4.75 -2.32 -1.77
N THR A 183 5.40 -3.42 -1.39
CA THR A 183 4.74 -4.71 -1.17
C THR A 183 3.92 -4.74 0.10
N ILE A 184 4.46 -4.24 1.22
CA ILE A 184 3.74 -4.12 2.50
C ILE A 184 2.44 -3.33 2.29
N MET A 185 2.59 -2.19 1.63
CA MET A 185 1.54 -1.31 1.13
C MET A 185 0.42 -2.03 0.37
N ALA A 186 0.76 -2.70 -0.73
CA ALA A 186 -0.24 -3.36 -1.59
C ALA A 186 -0.88 -4.56 -0.89
N ALA A 187 -0.11 -5.30 -0.10
CA ALA A 187 -0.60 -6.42 0.69
C ALA A 187 -1.56 -5.96 1.80
N ASN A 188 -1.33 -4.80 2.43
CA ASN A 188 -2.29 -4.19 3.36
C ASN A 188 -3.64 -3.93 2.68
N VAL A 189 -3.63 -3.40 1.45
CA VAL A 189 -4.86 -3.17 0.68
C VAL A 189 -5.55 -4.49 0.34
N LEU A 190 -4.79 -5.44 -0.20
CA LEU A 190 -5.30 -6.71 -0.72
C LEU A 190 -5.81 -7.66 0.36
N MET A 191 -5.08 -7.79 1.46
CA MET A 191 -5.28 -8.83 2.45
C MET A 191 -6.02 -8.35 3.70
N VAL A 192 -6.00 -7.03 3.98
CA VAL A 192 -6.58 -6.47 5.22
C VAL A 192 -7.72 -5.50 4.92
N ILE A 193 -7.46 -4.44 4.16
CA ILE A 193 -8.41 -3.33 3.97
C ILE A 193 -9.61 -3.78 3.13
N ILE A 194 -9.40 -4.27 1.92
CA ILE A 194 -10.50 -4.64 1.01
C ILE A 194 -11.34 -5.80 1.57
N PRO A 195 -10.75 -6.89 2.11
CA PRO A 195 -11.53 -7.94 2.75
C PRO A 195 -12.33 -7.45 3.97
N GLY A 196 -11.77 -6.55 4.78
CA GLY A 196 -12.46 -5.96 5.92
C GLY A 196 -13.62 -5.06 5.49
N GLN A 197 -13.40 -4.18 4.51
CA GLN A 197 -14.45 -3.31 3.96
C GLN A 197 -15.58 -4.13 3.32
N ARG A 198 -15.28 -5.23 2.63
CA ARG A 198 -16.30 -6.16 2.10
C ARG A 198 -17.17 -6.77 3.19
N GLN A 199 -16.56 -7.18 4.31
CA GLN A 199 -17.30 -7.70 5.48
C GLN A 199 -18.20 -6.62 6.10
N VAL A 200 -17.70 -5.39 6.21
CA VAL A 200 -18.49 -4.25 6.69
C VAL A 200 -19.69 -4.02 5.77
N VAL A 201 -19.48 -3.91 4.46
CA VAL A 201 -20.57 -3.72 3.48
C VAL A 201 -21.59 -4.86 3.55
N ALA A 202 -21.15 -6.11 3.64
CA ALA A 202 -22.06 -7.25 3.75
C ALA A 202 -22.92 -7.21 5.03
N ALA A 203 -22.32 -6.82 6.17
CA ALA A 203 -23.08 -6.64 7.42
C ALA A 203 -24.13 -5.52 7.29
N LEU A 204 -23.74 -4.40 6.68
CA LEU A 204 -24.63 -3.27 6.44
C LEU A 204 -25.80 -3.62 5.53
N GLN A 205 -25.55 -4.34 4.44
CA GLN A 205 -26.60 -4.82 3.52
C GLN A 205 -27.56 -5.80 4.21
N ALA A 206 -27.08 -6.55 5.21
CA ALA A 206 -27.89 -7.44 6.02
C ALA A 206 -28.63 -6.73 7.19
N GLY A 207 -28.53 -5.40 7.30
CA GLY A 207 -29.13 -4.63 8.40
C GLY A 207 -28.48 -4.89 9.76
N LYS A 208 -27.25 -5.42 9.78
CA LYS A 208 -26.49 -5.73 11.00
C LYS A 208 -25.48 -4.63 11.30
N GLU A 209 -25.14 -4.48 12.58
CA GLU A 209 -24.03 -3.63 12.99
C GLU A 209 -22.69 -4.27 12.56
N PRO A 210 -21.83 -3.57 11.81
CA PRO A 210 -20.52 -4.11 11.41
C PRO A 210 -19.56 -4.26 12.59
N ASP A 211 -18.70 -5.27 12.53
CA ASP A 211 -17.61 -5.39 13.51
C ASP A 211 -16.62 -4.21 13.36
N PRO A 212 -16.43 -3.37 14.40
CA PRO A 212 -15.54 -2.22 14.35
C PRO A 212 -14.06 -2.61 14.13
N VAL A 213 -13.68 -3.87 14.35
CA VAL A 213 -12.31 -4.35 14.16
C VAL A 213 -11.82 -4.11 12.72
N HIS A 214 -12.70 -4.23 11.72
CA HIS A 214 -12.33 -4.06 10.32
C HIS A 214 -11.98 -2.60 10.01
N GLY A 215 -12.78 -1.65 10.52
CA GLY A 215 -12.51 -0.22 10.38
C GLY A 215 -11.22 0.19 11.11
N LYS A 216 -11.02 -0.29 12.34
CA LYS A 216 -9.82 0.00 13.13
C LYS A 216 -8.55 -0.51 12.44
N ARG A 217 -8.54 -1.79 12.02
CA ARG A 217 -7.40 -2.38 11.30
C ARG A 217 -7.15 -1.67 9.97
N GLY A 218 -8.21 -1.39 9.21
CA GLY A 218 -8.10 -0.67 7.94
C GLY A 218 -7.46 0.70 8.12
N LYS A 219 -7.87 1.45 9.16
CA LYS A 219 -7.29 2.76 9.48
C LYS A 219 -5.82 2.67 9.91
N GLN A 220 -5.47 1.75 10.80
CA GLN A 220 -4.08 1.51 11.23
C GLN A 220 -3.17 1.27 10.02
N ARG A 221 -3.58 0.37 9.11
CA ARG A 221 -2.80 0.10 7.88
C ARG A 221 -2.74 1.28 6.94
N SER A 222 -3.85 2.00 6.77
CA SER A 222 -3.90 3.17 5.90
C SER A 222 -2.98 4.30 6.38
N VAL A 223 -2.81 4.49 7.69
CA VAL A 223 -1.90 5.51 8.23
C VAL A 223 -0.45 5.15 7.94
N HIS A 224 -0.06 3.88 8.13
CA HIS A 224 1.30 3.40 7.89
C HIS A 224 1.66 3.23 6.43
N ASN A 225 0.65 3.25 5.57
CA ASN A 225 0.78 3.26 4.12
C ASN A 225 1.15 4.65 3.56
N ASN A 226 1.09 5.71 4.37
CA ASN A 226 1.48 7.07 3.96
C ASN A 226 2.77 7.48 4.64
#